data_AF-A0A9P9ADH2-F1
#
_entry.id   AF-A0A9P9ADH2-F1
#
_cell.length_a   1.000
_cell.length_b   1.000
_cell.length_c   1.000
_cell.angle_alpha   90.00
_cell.angle_beta   90.00
_cell.angle_gamma   90.00
#
_symmetry.space_group_name_H-M   'P 1'
#
loop_
_entity.id
_entity.type
_entity.pdbx_description
1 polymer ?
#
loop_
_entity_poly.entity_id
_entity_poly.type
_entity_poly.pdbx_seq_one_letter_code
_entity_poly.pdbx_strand_id
1 'polypeptide(L)'
;MLVNRTPAAAQKPEIRLQHALREFETMLTKDQRQIYNTRVRSGRPPSMEDVFETMSEIDRESQKERGIHKCVGPRLKKVLEACQRFAAIGDVRIGGSQNLIACGVWSAVRLSLQMSVGNGAFFDKLSILIMEIGRTAPINEEIGLLVPDSPELQSLIAEYMLRVVCICKEMVKMTNCSLSRFTSSISGFDATFGQLSDEVKTIGHVIEKQIALLSAKTNL
;
A
#
# COMPACT_ATOMS: atom_id res chain seq x y z
N MET A 1 18.10 -2.91 32.20
CA MET A 1 17.13 -1.87 31.82
C MET A 1 16.04 -2.51 31.00
N LEU A 2 14.84 -2.66 31.57
CA LEU A 2 13.69 -3.28 30.90
C LEU A 2 13.09 -2.23 29.95
N VAL A 3 13.23 -2.46 28.64
CA VAL A 3 12.55 -1.67 27.62
C VAL A 3 11.06 -1.97 27.75
N ASN A 4 10.31 -1.00 28.27
CA ASN A 4 8.85 -1.01 28.27
C ASN A 4 8.36 -1.10 26.81
N ARG A 5 8.01 -2.32 26.36
CA ARG A 5 7.27 -2.51 25.11
C ARG A 5 5.89 -1.88 25.29
N THR A 6 5.62 -0.82 24.54
CA THR A 6 4.25 -0.29 24.40
C THR A 6 3.32 -1.42 23.91
N PRO A 7 2.05 -1.50 24.39
CA PRO A 7 1.13 -2.59 24.04
C PRO A 7 0.92 -2.77 22.53
N ALA A 8 1.05 -1.69 21.75
CA ALA A 8 0.92 -1.69 20.30
C ALA A 8 2.05 -2.44 19.56
N ALA A 9 3.25 -2.51 20.15
CA ALA A 9 4.39 -3.23 19.57
C ALA A 9 4.31 -4.75 19.82
N ALA A 10 3.46 -5.21 20.74
CA ALA A 10 3.28 -6.62 21.08
C ALA A 10 2.16 -7.32 20.27
N GLN A 11 1.39 -6.57 19.47
CA GLN A 11 0.31 -7.11 18.66
C GLN A 11 0.83 -7.69 17.34
N LYS A 12 0.20 -8.77 16.88
CA LYS A 12 0.50 -9.39 15.57
C LYS A 12 0.31 -8.36 14.44
N PRO A 13 1.20 -8.31 13.42
CA PRO A 13 1.11 -7.32 12.34
C PRO A 13 -0.24 -7.22 11.64
N GLU A 14 -0.97 -8.33 11.51
CA GLU A 14 -2.29 -8.38 10.88
C GLU A 14 -3.33 -7.57 11.67
N ILE A 15 -3.27 -7.60 13.00
CA ILE A 15 -4.16 -6.82 13.87
C ILE A 15 -3.87 -5.34 13.71
N ARG A 16 -2.58 -4.97 13.66
CA ARG A 16 -2.17 -3.58 13.48
C ARG A 16 -2.52 -3.07 12.09
N LEU A 17 -2.41 -3.90 11.06
CA LEU A 17 -2.87 -3.60 9.70
C LEU A 17 -4.37 -3.33 9.69
N GLN A 18 -5.18 -4.19 10.33
CA GLN A 18 -6.61 -3.97 10.45
C GLN A 18 -6.93 -2.66 11.18
N HIS A 19 -6.20 -2.35 12.25
CA HIS A 19 -6.35 -1.09 12.97
C HIS A 19 -6.03 0.12 12.07
N ALA A 20 -4.92 0.08 11.34
CA ALA A 20 -4.52 1.13 10.41
C ALA A 20 -5.55 1.36 9.30
N LEU A 21 -6.20 0.31 8.80
CA LEU A 21 -7.30 0.42 7.82
C LEU A 21 -8.55 1.09 8.42
N ARG A 22 -8.87 0.82 9.68
CA ARG A 22 -9.97 1.51 10.39
C ARG A 22 -9.63 2.98 10.58
N GLU A 23 -8.42 3.31 10.99
CA GLU A 23 -7.95 4.69 11.09
C GLU A 23 -7.96 5.40 9.73
N PHE A 24 -7.57 4.71 8.66
CA PHE A 24 -7.68 5.24 7.32
C PHE A 24 -9.14 5.60 6.97
N GLU A 25 -10.09 4.71 7.26
CA GLU A 25 -11.52 4.94 7.01
C GLU A 25 -12.06 6.17 7.76
N THR A 26 -11.61 6.42 9.00
CA THR A 26 -12.05 7.59 9.77
C THR A 26 -11.55 8.92 9.21
N MET A 27 -10.42 8.91 8.49
CA MET A 27 -9.84 10.10 7.84
C MET A 27 -10.56 10.52 6.55
N LEU A 28 -11.36 9.62 5.97
CA LEU A 28 -12.09 9.88 4.73
C LEU A 28 -13.32 10.76 4.97
N THR A 29 -13.63 11.62 3.99
CA THR A 29 -14.93 12.30 3.91
C THR A 29 -16.07 11.30 3.69
N LYS A 30 -17.32 11.73 3.83
CA LYS A 30 -18.49 10.86 3.65
C LYS A 30 -18.49 10.14 2.30
N ASP A 31 -18.23 10.88 1.22
CA ASP A 31 -18.26 10.34 -0.15
C ASP A 31 -17.06 9.41 -0.41
N GLN A 32 -15.87 9.82 0.03
CA GLN A 32 -14.66 8.99 -0.05
C GLN A 32 -14.84 7.68 0.71
N ARG A 33 -15.42 7.74 1.92
CA ARG A 33 -15.71 6.58 2.76
C ARG A 33 -16.72 5.66 2.10
N GLN A 34 -17.75 6.21 1.45
CA GLN A 34 -18.73 5.41 0.72
C GLN A 34 -18.07 4.64 -0.44
N ILE A 35 -17.20 5.29 -1.22
CA ILE A 35 -16.45 4.64 -2.31
C ILE A 35 -15.56 3.52 -1.75
N TYR A 36 -14.78 3.82 -0.70
CA TYR A 36 -13.92 2.86 -0.02
C TYR A 36 -14.71 1.63 0.46
N ASN A 37 -15.79 1.86 1.22
CA ASN A 37 -16.60 0.78 1.79
C ASN A 37 -17.29 -0.08 0.73
N THR A 38 -17.75 0.51 -0.37
CA THR A 38 -18.31 -0.26 -1.49
C THR A 38 -17.27 -1.21 -2.09
N ARG A 39 -16.04 -0.73 -2.31
CA ARG A 39 -14.94 -1.56 -2.84
C ARG A 39 -14.57 -2.67 -1.86
N VAL A 40 -14.43 -2.36 -0.57
CA VAL A 40 -14.11 -3.35 0.47
C VAL A 40 -15.21 -4.42 0.60
N ARG A 41 -16.47 -4.01 0.64
CA ARG A 41 -17.62 -4.92 0.80
C ARG A 41 -17.84 -5.83 -0.41
N SER A 42 -17.33 -5.47 -1.58
CA SER A 42 -17.38 -6.36 -2.75
C SER A 42 -16.66 -7.68 -2.47
N GLY A 43 -15.68 -7.69 -1.55
CA GLY A 43 -14.91 -8.88 -1.18
C GLY A 43 -14.20 -9.54 -2.35
N ARG A 44 -14.06 -8.83 -3.48
CA ARG A 44 -13.42 -9.31 -4.69
C ARG A 44 -11.94 -8.89 -4.62
N PRO A 45 -11.00 -9.84 -4.51
CA PRO A 45 -9.58 -9.54 -4.63
C PRO A 45 -9.30 -8.87 -5.98
N PRO A 46 -8.43 -7.84 -6.04
CA PRO A 46 -8.00 -7.28 -7.31
C PRO A 46 -7.37 -8.34 -8.21
N SER A 47 -7.71 -8.29 -9.49
CA SER A 47 -7.06 -9.01 -10.57
C SER A 47 -5.96 -8.17 -11.20
N MET A 48 -5.19 -8.76 -12.12
CA MET A 48 -4.24 -8.01 -12.93
C MET A 48 -4.94 -6.98 -13.84
N GLU A 49 -6.16 -7.25 -14.29
CA GLU A 49 -6.97 -6.27 -15.04
C GLU A 49 -7.25 -5.03 -14.20
N ASP A 50 -7.61 -5.21 -12.92
CA ASP A 50 -7.84 -4.10 -11.98
C ASP A 50 -6.58 -3.24 -11.77
N VAL A 51 -5.38 -3.85 -11.85
CA VAL A 51 -4.09 -3.12 -11.81
C VAL A 51 -3.94 -2.23 -13.04
N PHE A 52 -4.15 -2.78 -14.24
CA PHE A 52 -4.03 -2.02 -15.49
C PHE A 52 -5.11 -0.94 -15.63
N GLU A 53 -6.34 -1.23 -15.21
CA GLU A 53 -7.43 -0.25 -15.16
C GLU A 53 -7.05 0.90 -14.23
N THR A 54 -6.60 0.61 -13.01
CA THR A 54 -6.19 1.64 -12.04
C THR A 54 -5.06 2.50 -12.61
N MET A 55 -4.05 1.90 -13.25
CA MET A 55 -2.98 2.66 -13.90
C MET A 55 -3.51 3.59 -15.00
N SER A 56 -4.41 3.08 -15.83
CA SER A 56 -5.00 3.82 -16.95
C SER A 56 -5.90 4.97 -16.49
N GLU A 57 -6.67 4.76 -15.42
CA GLU A 57 -7.47 5.80 -14.77
C GLU A 57 -6.58 6.94 -14.27
N ILE A 58 -5.52 6.61 -13.55
CA ILE A 58 -4.57 7.59 -13.01
C ILE A 58 -3.83 8.33 -14.13
N ASP A 59 -3.44 7.64 -15.20
CA ASP A 59 -2.81 8.28 -16.37
C ASP A 59 -3.77 9.28 -17.03
N ARG A 60 -5.03 8.89 -17.24
CA ARG A 60 -6.06 9.77 -17.81
C ARG A 60 -6.32 11.00 -16.93
N GLU A 61 -6.45 10.81 -15.62
CA GLU A 61 -6.65 11.90 -14.67
C GLU A 61 -5.43 12.83 -14.62
N SER A 62 -4.22 12.27 -14.60
CA SER A 62 -2.98 13.05 -14.60
C SER A 62 -2.81 13.88 -15.88
N GLN A 63 -3.16 13.31 -17.04
CA GLN A 63 -3.15 14.01 -18.31
C GLN A 63 -4.15 15.18 -18.34
N LYS A 64 -5.36 14.97 -17.81
CA LYS A 64 -6.37 16.03 -17.71
C LYS A 64 -5.89 17.20 -16.85
N GLU A 65 -5.25 16.92 -15.72
CA GLU A 65 -4.82 17.96 -14.78
C GLU A 65 -3.52 18.68 -15.21
N ARG A 66 -2.65 18.04 -15.99
CA ARG A 66 -1.29 18.55 -16.27
C ARG A 66 -1.01 18.88 -17.74
N GLY A 67 -1.90 18.52 -18.66
CA GLY A 67 -1.78 18.86 -20.09
C GLY A 67 -0.54 18.29 -20.81
N ILE A 68 0.22 17.38 -20.20
CA ILE A 68 1.46 16.80 -20.75
C ILE A 68 1.36 15.27 -20.71
N HIS A 69 1.83 14.60 -21.76
CA HIS A 69 1.97 13.14 -21.97
C HIS A 69 2.85 12.39 -20.96
N LYS A 70 2.79 12.71 -19.66
CA LYS A 70 3.48 11.95 -18.62
C LYS A 70 2.59 10.79 -18.17
N CYS A 71 2.74 9.63 -18.80
CA CYS A 71 2.21 8.39 -18.26
C CYS A 71 2.96 8.06 -16.97
N VAL A 72 2.27 8.18 -15.84
CA VAL A 72 2.77 7.88 -14.49
C VAL A 72 2.43 6.47 -14.05
N GLY A 73 1.46 5.81 -14.70
CA GLY A 73 1.03 4.44 -14.43
C GLY A 73 2.21 3.47 -14.27
N PRO A 74 3.23 3.46 -15.15
CA PRO A 74 4.39 2.59 -15.00
C PRO A 74 5.15 2.73 -13.67
N ARG A 75 5.11 3.91 -13.04
CA ARG A 75 5.70 4.16 -11.72
C ARG A 75 4.94 3.45 -10.59
N LEU A 76 3.65 3.22 -10.78
CA LEU A 76 2.75 2.65 -9.77
C LEU A 76 2.66 1.12 -9.87
N LYS A 77 2.95 0.57 -11.06
CA LYS A 77 2.74 -0.84 -11.41
C LYS A 77 3.20 -1.82 -10.33
N LYS A 78 4.45 -1.70 -9.87
CA LYS A 78 5.02 -2.66 -8.91
C LYS A 78 4.31 -2.63 -7.56
N VAL A 79 4.00 -1.45 -7.01
CA VAL A 79 3.25 -1.39 -5.74
C VAL A 79 1.83 -1.95 -5.90
N LEU A 80 1.16 -1.64 -7.00
CA LEU A 80 -0.18 -2.18 -7.30
C LEU A 80 -0.14 -3.71 -7.45
N GLU A 81 0.86 -4.24 -8.15
CA GLU A 81 1.12 -5.68 -8.27
C GLU A 81 1.41 -6.36 -6.92
N ALA A 82 2.10 -5.68 -5.99
CA ALA A 82 2.33 -6.20 -4.64
C ALA A 82 1.01 -6.30 -3.86
N CYS A 83 0.17 -5.27 -3.90
CA CYS A 83 -1.16 -5.29 -3.28
C CYS A 83 -2.05 -6.38 -3.90
N GLN A 84 -1.98 -6.56 -5.22
CA GLN A 84 -2.70 -7.60 -5.95
C GLN A 84 -2.29 -9.00 -5.47
N ARG A 85 -0.98 -9.27 -5.40
CA ARG A 85 -0.46 -10.56 -4.92
C ARG A 85 -0.78 -10.82 -3.45
N PHE A 86 -0.72 -9.80 -2.60
CA PHE A 86 -1.15 -9.92 -1.21
C PHE A 86 -2.62 -10.34 -1.11
N ALA A 87 -3.48 -9.76 -1.95
CA ALA A 87 -4.88 -10.15 -1.99
C ALA A 87 -5.09 -11.57 -2.49
N ALA A 88 -4.34 -12.02 -3.48
CA ALA A 88 -4.37 -13.41 -3.94
C ALA A 88 -3.96 -14.40 -2.83
N ILE A 89 -2.93 -14.07 -2.03
CA ILE A 89 -2.51 -14.87 -0.87
C ILE A 89 -3.63 -14.93 0.20
N GLY A 90 -4.26 -13.78 0.48
CA GLY A 90 -5.34 -13.67 1.46
C GLY A 90 -6.63 -14.41 1.05
N ASP A 91 -6.88 -14.55 -0.25
CA ASP A 91 -8.01 -15.30 -0.78
C ASP A 91 -7.83 -16.83 -0.62
N VAL A 92 -6.59 -17.31 -0.79
CA VAL A 92 -6.23 -18.73 -0.60
C VAL A 92 -6.30 -19.15 0.87
N ARG A 93 -6.12 -18.22 1.83
CA ARG A 93 -6.10 -18.51 3.27
C ARG A 93 -7.46 -18.31 3.93
N ILE A 94 -8.31 -19.34 3.81
CA ILE A 94 -9.35 -19.78 4.76
C ILE A 94 -10.05 -18.62 5.52
N GLY A 95 -11.01 -17.95 4.86
CA GLY A 95 -12.08 -17.19 5.52
C GLY A 95 -12.31 -15.76 5.02
N GLY A 96 -13.58 -15.34 4.99
CA GLY A 96 -14.00 -14.05 4.42
C GLY A 96 -13.38 -12.80 5.06
N SER A 97 -12.85 -12.86 6.29
CA SER A 97 -12.28 -11.69 6.97
C SER A 97 -10.86 -11.30 6.50
N GLN A 98 -10.02 -12.23 6.05
CA GLN A 98 -8.69 -11.90 5.51
C GLN A 98 -8.80 -11.30 4.11
N ASN A 99 -9.77 -11.78 3.31
CA ASN A 99 -10.14 -11.18 2.04
C ASN A 99 -10.55 -9.70 2.24
N LEU A 100 -11.31 -9.35 3.29
CA LEU A 100 -11.67 -7.96 3.59
C LEU A 100 -10.46 -7.07 3.96
N ILE A 101 -9.45 -7.60 4.66
CA ILE A 101 -8.23 -6.84 4.96
C ILE A 101 -7.47 -6.53 3.66
N ALA A 102 -7.31 -7.53 2.80
CA ALA A 102 -6.65 -7.34 1.51
C ALA A 102 -7.42 -6.37 0.58
N CYS A 103 -8.74 -6.52 0.50
CA CYS A 103 -9.60 -5.58 -0.20
C CYS A 103 -9.51 -4.16 0.39
N GLY A 104 -9.36 -4.04 1.71
CA GLY A 104 -9.07 -2.79 2.40
C GLY A 104 -7.77 -2.14 1.95
N VAL A 105 -6.66 -2.90 1.92
CA VAL A 105 -5.36 -2.41 1.44
C VAL A 105 -5.46 -1.93 -0.01
N TRP A 106 -6.02 -2.76 -0.90
CA TRP A 106 -6.22 -2.39 -2.30
C TRP A 106 -7.05 -1.11 -2.46
N SER A 107 -8.18 -1.03 -1.75
CA SER A 107 -9.08 0.11 -1.80
C SER A 107 -8.43 1.37 -1.25
N ALA A 108 -7.63 1.28 -0.20
CA ALA A 108 -6.88 2.38 0.39
C ALA A 108 -5.84 2.92 -0.60
N VAL A 109 -5.04 2.03 -1.21
CA VAL A 109 -4.03 2.42 -2.21
C VAL A 109 -4.68 3.10 -3.42
N ARG A 110 -5.70 2.46 -4.01
CA ARG A 110 -6.40 3.01 -5.19
C ARG A 110 -7.03 4.37 -4.90
N LEU A 111 -7.78 4.49 -3.80
CA LEU A 111 -8.45 5.74 -3.46
C LEU A 111 -7.44 6.86 -3.16
N SER A 112 -6.39 6.57 -2.41
CA SER A 112 -5.39 7.58 -2.05
C SER A 112 -4.64 8.09 -3.28
N LEU A 113 -4.34 7.21 -4.24
CA LEU A 113 -3.76 7.59 -5.54
C LEU A 113 -4.70 8.52 -6.30
N GLN A 114 -5.96 8.13 -6.50
CA GLN A 114 -6.98 8.94 -7.19
C GLN A 114 -7.11 10.33 -6.57
N MET A 115 -7.17 10.42 -5.24
CA MET A 115 -7.24 11.68 -4.52
C MET A 115 -6.00 12.58 -4.71
N SER A 116 -4.83 11.96 -4.90
CA SER A 116 -3.58 12.70 -5.03
C SER A 116 -3.40 13.30 -6.43
N VAL A 117 -3.99 12.72 -7.47
CA VAL A 117 -3.79 13.16 -8.87
C VAL A 117 -4.22 14.61 -9.09
N GLY A 118 -5.27 15.06 -8.41
CA GLY A 118 -5.75 16.44 -8.46
C GLY A 118 -4.73 17.49 -7.98
N ASN A 119 -3.57 17.07 -7.47
CA ASN A 119 -2.47 17.95 -7.15
C ASN A 119 -1.19 17.65 -7.93
N GLY A 120 -0.88 18.52 -8.89
CA GLY A 120 0.35 18.60 -9.67
C GLY A 120 1.65 18.25 -8.91
N ALA A 121 2.19 19.21 -8.19
CA ALA A 121 3.51 19.08 -7.59
C ALA A 121 3.61 17.92 -6.58
N PHE A 122 2.57 17.70 -5.77
CA PHE A 122 2.55 16.62 -4.78
C PHE A 122 2.57 15.24 -5.43
N PHE A 123 1.70 14.99 -6.40
CA PHE A 123 1.62 13.67 -7.01
C PHE A 123 2.83 13.35 -7.90
N ASP A 124 3.53 14.35 -8.46
CA ASP A 124 4.81 14.09 -9.13
C ASP A 124 5.83 13.51 -8.15
N LYS A 125 6.03 14.13 -6.98
CA LYS A 125 6.93 13.61 -5.93
C LYS A 125 6.47 12.23 -5.44
N LEU A 126 5.18 12.09 -5.17
CA LEU A 126 4.61 10.84 -4.69
C LEU A 126 4.80 9.70 -5.69
N SER A 127 4.59 9.94 -6.99
CA SER A 127 4.76 8.91 -8.02
C SER A 127 6.20 8.39 -8.08
N ILE A 128 7.20 9.25 -7.82
CA ILE A 128 8.62 8.84 -7.74
C ILE A 128 8.84 7.99 -6.50
N LEU A 129 8.33 8.42 -5.33
CA LEU A 129 8.45 7.67 -4.08
C LEU A 129 7.81 6.27 -4.19
N ILE A 130 6.61 6.18 -4.76
CA ILE A 130 5.92 4.91 -5.00
C ILE A 130 6.70 4.02 -5.96
N MET A 131 7.31 4.60 -7.00
CA MET A 131 8.19 3.84 -7.91
C MET A 131 9.39 3.23 -7.17
N GLU A 132 10.03 4.00 -6.30
CA GLU A 132 11.18 3.51 -5.54
C GLU A 132 10.80 2.41 -4.56
N ILE A 133 9.66 2.55 -3.86
CA ILE A 133 9.11 1.48 -3.02
C ILE A 133 8.80 0.24 -3.86
N GLY A 134 8.21 0.43 -5.04
CA GLY A 134 7.86 -0.65 -5.95
C GLY A 134 9.08 -1.42 -6.46
N ARG A 135 10.24 -0.78 -6.60
CA ARG A 135 11.49 -1.45 -7.00
C ARG A 135 11.99 -2.45 -5.96
N THR A 136 11.69 -2.23 -4.69
CA THR A 136 12.06 -3.10 -3.57
C THR A 136 10.88 -3.96 -3.10
N ALA A 137 9.78 -3.97 -3.86
CA ALA A 137 8.62 -4.76 -3.50
C ALA A 137 8.94 -6.25 -3.74
N PRO A 138 8.67 -7.13 -2.76
CA PRO A 138 9.03 -8.54 -2.84
C PRO A 138 8.06 -9.29 -3.77
N ILE A 139 8.21 -9.05 -5.06
CA ILE A 139 7.35 -9.55 -6.11
C ILE A 139 8.12 -10.62 -6.88
N ASN A 140 8.21 -11.80 -6.30
CA ASN A 140 8.69 -12.98 -7.00
C ASN A 140 7.53 -13.97 -7.23
N GLU A 141 7.69 -14.85 -8.21
CA GLU A 141 6.65 -15.83 -8.57
C GLU A 141 6.47 -16.88 -7.46
N GLU A 142 7.53 -17.14 -6.69
CA GLU A 142 7.58 -18.12 -5.60
C GLU A 142 6.84 -17.68 -4.32
N ILE A 143 6.60 -16.39 -4.12
CA ILE A 143 6.00 -15.87 -2.87
C ILE A 143 4.66 -16.55 -2.57
N GLY A 144 3.84 -16.82 -3.60
CA GLY A 144 2.54 -17.48 -3.44
C GLY A 144 2.65 -18.92 -2.93
N LEU A 145 3.75 -19.60 -3.22
CA LEU A 145 4.00 -20.98 -2.80
C LEU A 145 4.55 -21.06 -1.38
N LEU A 146 5.42 -20.12 -1.00
CA LEU A 146 6.12 -20.16 0.28
C LEU A 146 5.32 -19.54 1.43
N VAL A 147 4.48 -18.55 1.13
CA VAL A 147 3.74 -17.80 2.16
C VAL A 147 2.77 -18.67 2.96
N PRO A 148 1.97 -19.58 2.37
CA PRO A 148 1.03 -20.40 3.13
C PRO A 148 1.68 -21.16 4.30
N ASP A 149 2.91 -21.63 4.12
CA ASP A 149 3.64 -22.49 5.06
C ASP A 149 4.61 -21.73 5.98
N SER A 150 4.76 -20.41 5.80
CA SER A 150 5.68 -19.58 6.59
C SER A 150 4.97 -18.48 7.39
N PRO A 151 4.62 -18.72 8.68
CA PRO A 151 4.04 -17.70 9.56
C PRO A 151 4.89 -16.43 9.68
N GLU A 152 6.20 -16.58 9.62
CA GLU A 152 7.14 -15.47 9.61
C GLU A 152 6.98 -14.61 8.35
N LEU A 153 6.89 -15.23 7.17
CA LEU A 153 6.70 -14.52 5.91
C LEU A 153 5.34 -13.82 5.84
N GLN A 154 4.29 -14.43 6.38
CA GLN A 154 2.96 -13.80 6.48
C GLN A 154 3.02 -12.54 7.35
N SER A 155 3.66 -12.63 8.50
CA SER A 155 3.85 -11.52 9.44
C SER A 155 4.63 -10.38 8.78
N LEU A 156 5.69 -10.69 8.04
CA LEU A 156 6.47 -9.70 7.29
C LEU A 156 5.67 -9.04 6.16
N ILE A 157 4.85 -9.79 5.43
CA ILE A 157 3.99 -9.24 4.37
C ILE A 157 2.91 -8.32 4.95
N ALA A 158 2.28 -8.73 6.06
CA ALA A 158 1.34 -7.88 6.78
C ALA A 158 2.01 -6.60 7.29
N GLU A 159 3.26 -6.70 7.74
CA GLU A 159 4.09 -5.55 8.12
C GLU A 159 4.36 -4.63 6.92
N TYR A 160 4.72 -5.18 5.76
CA TYR A 160 4.92 -4.41 4.54
C TYR A 160 3.65 -3.65 4.14
N MET A 161 2.51 -4.33 4.11
CA MET A 161 1.23 -3.72 3.74
C MET A 161 0.75 -2.69 4.77
N LEU A 162 1.05 -2.87 6.05
CA LEU A 162 0.78 -1.86 7.07
C LEU A 162 1.52 -0.55 6.77
N ARG A 163 2.77 -0.61 6.33
CA ARG A 163 3.57 0.60 6.05
C ARG A 163 3.10 1.27 4.77
N VAL A 164 2.67 0.49 3.77
CA VAL A 164 1.95 1.00 2.59
C VAL A 164 0.66 1.73 3.00
N VAL A 165 -0.14 1.17 3.91
CA VAL A 165 -1.35 1.84 4.43
C VAL A 165 -1.00 3.12 5.21
N CYS A 166 0.10 3.14 5.98
CA CYS A 166 0.56 4.38 6.63
C CYS A 166 0.89 5.48 5.63
N ILE A 167 1.52 5.15 4.49
CA ILE A 167 1.73 6.10 3.39
C ILE A 167 0.39 6.60 2.85
N CYS A 168 -0.58 5.72 2.64
CA CYS A 168 -1.93 6.09 2.19
C CYS A 168 -2.62 7.08 3.15
N LYS A 169 -2.48 6.86 4.46
CA LYS A 169 -3.02 7.78 5.48
C LYS A 169 -2.42 9.18 5.35
N GLU A 170 -1.10 9.28 5.24
CA GLU A 170 -0.44 10.60 5.09
C GLU A 170 -0.80 11.25 3.74
N MET A 171 -0.98 10.47 2.66
CA MET A 171 -1.51 10.98 1.39
C MET A 171 -2.89 11.61 1.58
N VAL A 172 -3.85 10.90 2.18
CA VAL A 172 -5.21 11.40 2.42
C VAL A 172 -5.20 12.65 3.30
N LYS A 173 -4.38 12.66 4.34
CA LYS A 173 -4.23 13.81 5.24
C LYS A 173 -3.73 15.05 4.51
N MET A 174 -2.78 14.89 3.60
CA MET A 174 -2.28 15.98 2.77
C MET A 174 -3.32 16.43 1.73
N THR A 175 -4.03 15.52 1.08
CA THR A 175 -5.05 15.91 0.08
C THR A 175 -6.28 16.57 0.69
N ASN A 176 -6.65 16.20 1.93
CA ASN A 176 -7.81 16.77 2.62
C ASN A 176 -7.47 18.06 3.41
N CYS A 177 -6.21 18.53 3.40
CA CYS A 177 -5.83 19.75 4.12
C CYS A 177 -6.13 21.03 3.32
N SER A 178 -6.33 22.15 4.01
CA SER A 178 -6.54 23.46 3.37
C SER A 178 -5.32 23.88 2.53
N LEU A 179 -5.54 24.64 1.45
CA LEU A 179 -4.48 25.15 0.55
C LEU A 179 -3.27 25.77 1.29
N SER A 180 -3.51 26.53 2.36
CA SER A 180 -2.44 27.12 3.18
C SER A 180 -1.58 26.06 3.88
N ARG A 181 -2.20 25.04 4.49
CA ARG A 181 -1.53 23.92 5.15
C ARG A 181 -0.84 23.01 4.14
N PHE A 182 -1.38 22.93 2.93
CA PHE A 182 -0.85 22.12 1.84
C PHE A 182 0.53 22.59 1.36
N THR A 183 0.75 23.90 1.23
CA THR A 183 2.08 24.43 0.82
C THR A 183 3.17 24.07 1.83
N SER A 184 2.88 24.16 3.13
CA SER A 184 3.77 23.66 4.20
C SER A 184 3.91 22.14 4.22
N SER A 185 2.88 21.40 3.78
CA SER A 185 2.93 19.95 3.67
C SER A 185 3.83 19.48 2.52
N ILE A 186 3.87 20.20 1.39
CA ILE A 186 4.78 19.89 0.27
C ILE A 186 6.25 20.11 0.66
N SER A 187 6.56 21.17 1.43
CA SER A 187 7.93 21.38 1.92
C SER A 187 8.32 20.35 2.97
N GLY A 188 7.36 19.85 3.75
CA GLY A 188 7.54 18.73 4.70
C GLY A 188 7.42 17.33 4.08
N PHE A 189 7.35 17.20 2.75
CA PHE A 189 7.13 15.91 2.08
C PHE A 189 8.22 14.90 2.45
N ASP A 190 9.50 15.26 2.31
CA ASP A 190 10.61 14.34 2.54
C ASP A 190 10.70 13.92 4.01
N ALA A 191 10.39 14.84 4.95
CA ALA A 191 10.33 14.51 6.37
C ALA A 191 9.18 13.54 6.69
N THR A 192 8.04 13.66 6.01
CA THR A 192 6.85 12.82 6.27
C THR A 192 6.97 11.45 5.61
N PHE A 193 7.33 11.43 4.32
CA PHE A 193 7.33 10.21 3.53
C PHE A 193 8.70 9.52 3.44
N GLY A 194 9.80 10.22 3.69
CA GLY A 194 11.15 9.65 3.65
C GLY A 194 11.30 8.50 4.63
N GLN A 195 10.98 8.74 5.91
CA GLN A 195 11.04 7.70 6.94
C GLN A 195 10.14 6.50 6.59
N LEU A 196 8.88 6.76 6.19
CA LEU A 196 7.95 5.68 5.83
C LEU A 196 8.44 4.88 4.63
N SER A 197 9.01 5.55 3.62
CA SER A 197 9.61 4.91 2.45
C SER A 197 10.77 4.00 2.84
N ASP A 198 11.67 4.47 3.71
CA ASP A 198 12.80 3.68 4.20
C ASP A 198 12.35 2.46 5.01
N GLU A 199 11.31 2.60 5.84
CA GLU A 199 10.70 1.49 6.58
C GLU A 199 10.10 0.43 5.63
N VAL A 200 9.31 0.84 4.63
CA VAL A 200 8.73 -0.08 3.64
C VAL A 200 9.83 -0.81 2.87
N LYS A 201 10.83 -0.06 2.37
CA LYS A 201 11.96 -0.62 1.63
C LYS A 201 12.73 -1.61 2.49
N THR A 202 12.99 -1.28 3.75
CA THR A 202 13.70 -2.17 4.69
C THR A 202 12.97 -3.49 4.86
N ILE A 203 11.66 -3.46 5.09
CA ILE A 203 10.86 -4.69 5.22
C ILE A 203 10.84 -5.47 3.91
N GLY A 204 10.75 -4.78 2.75
CA GLY A 204 10.84 -5.41 1.43
C GLY A 204 12.11 -6.25 1.26
N HIS A 205 13.27 -5.69 1.59
CA HIS A 205 14.55 -6.43 1.54
C HIS A 205 14.60 -7.60 2.53
N VAL A 206 13.97 -7.50 3.70
CA VAL A 206 13.89 -8.60 4.67
C VAL A 206 13.04 -9.74 4.11
N ILE A 207 11.92 -9.43 3.46
CA ILE A 207 11.06 -10.41 2.80
C ILE A 207 11.84 -11.13 1.69
N GLU A 208 12.54 -10.39 0.83
CA GLU A 208 13.33 -10.98 -0.26
C GLU A 208 14.40 -11.95 0.27
N LYS A 209 15.13 -11.57 1.33
CA LYS A 209 16.12 -12.45 1.97
C LYS A 209 15.48 -13.70 2.56
N GLN A 210 14.31 -13.56 3.20
CA GLN A 210 13.60 -14.70 3.77
C GLN A 210 13.11 -15.66 2.69
N ILE A 211 12.62 -15.14 1.56
CA ILE A 211 12.22 -15.98 0.42
C ILE A 211 13.42 -16.75 -0.11
N ALA A 212 14.54 -16.07 -0.41
CA ALA A 212 15.74 -16.74 -0.90
C ALA A 212 16.23 -17.86 0.03
N LEU A 213 16.15 -17.65 1.35
CA LEU A 213 16.48 -18.66 2.35
C LEU A 213 15.51 -19.85 2.33
N LEU A 214 14.21 -19.62 2.16
CA LEU A 214 13.20 -20.67 2.11
C LEU A 214 13.25 -21.45 0.79
N SER A 215 13.47 -20.80 -0.35
CA SER A 215 13.63 -21.47 -1.66
C SER A 215 14.84 -22.42 -1.62
N ALA A 216 15.98 -21.94 -1.10
CA ALA A 216 17.19 -22.75 -0.95
C ALA A 216 17.01 -23.96 -0.02
N LYS A 217 16.16 -23.86 1.02
CA LYS A 217 15.85 -25.00 1.91
C LYS A 217 14.91 -26.02 1.27
N THR A 218 14.07 -25.58 0.33
CA THR A 218 12.99 -26.38 -0.25
C THR A 218 13.38 -27.00 -1.61
N ASN A 219 14.59 -26.72 -2.13
CA ASN A 219 15.04 -27.05 -3.49
C ASN A 219 14.08 -26.52 -4.57
N LEU A 220 13.47 -25.36 -4.31
CA LEU A 220 12.74 -24.57 -5.31
C LEU A 220 13.74 -23.65 -6.04
#